data_AF-A0A7S0C184-F1
#
_entry.id   AF-A0A7S0C184-F1
#
_cell.length_a   1.000
_cell.length_b   1.000
_cell.length_c   1.000
_cell.angle_alpha   90.00
_cell.angle_beta   90.00
_cell.angle_gamma   90.00
#
_symmetry.space_group_name_H-M   'P 1'
#
loop_
_entity.id
_entity.type
_entity.pdbx_description
1 polymer ?
#
loop_
_entity_poly.entity_id
_entity_poly.type
_entity_poly.pdbx_seq_one_letter_code
_entity_poly.pdbx_strand_id
1 'polypeptide(L)'
;GFTLESIAKDLTKLGGEPVHYRGYTHETCDYWKIVTDSSLLVNDTDEDLCFELVSPILQNENGLVSLRKIMNNIRRLGVATNASCSFHVHVDAECNSEIGSLEGLKRISQCFVSLENAFDMLVGLSWDLRSTGEGRRANSNKFCRSNRLVFGQKSNRQRWENISAIRSKGGLVNIMNPSGDRYRKLNMTNITKHDRPSTCEFRNHGGVEDLQEAEAWVRLILRFCLNAVKSESASAACLLPENSSCESEMSALFHLVGCEGLEQFFVVDRRLFSTDRLHNRWKCQRCHKVFKNCRSLAQHCSALRH
;
A
#
# COMPACT_ATOMS: atom_id res chain seq x y z
N GLY A 1 11.18 27.45 -17.82
CA GLY A 1 10.19 26.54 -17.21
C GLY A 1 10.91 25.60 -16.27
N PHE A 2 10.19 25.08 -15.28
CA PHE A 2 10.71 23.99 -14.44
C PHE A 2 10.90 22.73 -15.31
N THR A 3 11.98 22.00 -15.09
CA THR A 3 12.18 20.62 -15.60
C THR A 3 12.38 19.67 -14.43
N LEU A 4 12.20 18.36 -14.64
CA LEU A 4 12.44 17.35 -13.60
C LEU A 4 13.90 17.39 -13.09
N GLU A 5 14.86 17.68 -13.97
CA GLU A 5 16.27 17.90 -13.61
C GLU A 5 16.44 19.14 -12.74
N SER A 6 15.73 20.23 -13.03
CA SER A 6 15.79 21.44 -12.19
C SER A 6 15.21 21.18 -10.80
N ILE A 7 14.11 20.43 -10.69
CA ILE A 7 13.50 20.05 -9.40
C ILE A 7 14.46 19.17 -8.59
N ALA A 8 15.10 18.18 -9.21
CA ALA A 8 16.10 17.34 -8.53
C ALA A 8 17.29 18.17 -8.01
N LYS A 9 17.78 19.12 -8.82
CA LYS A 9 18.85 20.04 -8.41
C LYS A 9 18.41 20.91 -7.23
N ASP A 10 17.19 21.44 -7.25
CA ASP A 10 16.69 22.32 -6.19
C ASP A 10 16.43 21.56 -4.89
N LEU A 11 15.90 20.33 -4.95
CA LEU A 11 15.79 19.46 -3.78
C LEU A 11 17.16 19.16 -3.16
N THR A 12 18.19 18.93 -3.98
CA THR A 12 19.56 18.70 -3.50
C THR A 12 20.14 19.96 -2.85
N LYS A 13 19.91 21.15 -3.44
CA LYS A 13 20.39 22.44 -2.88
C LYS A 13 19.76 22.78 -1.54
N LEU A 14 18.51 22.38 -1.29
CA LEU A 14 17.86 22.54 0.02
C LEU A 14 18.56 21.72 1.13
N GLY A 15 19.43 20.78 0.74
CA GLY A 15 20.29 20.03 1.63
C GLY A 15 19.60 18.85 2.30
N GLY A 16 20.40 18.06 3.01
CA GLY A 16 19.95 16.91 3.78
C GLY A 16 20.02 15.58 3.03
N GLU A 17 19.61 15.53 1.76
CA GLU A 17 19.57 14.32 0.93
C GLU A 17 19.93 14.62 -0.54
N PRO A 18 20.80 13.84 -1.20
CA PRO A 18 21.08 13.98 -2.64
C PRO A 18 19.90 13.49 -3.48
N VAL A 19 19.54 14.26 -4.52
CA VAL A 19 18.44 13.92 -5.45
C VAL A 19 18.88 14.02 -6.89
N HIS A 20 18.65 12.96 -7.68
CA HIS A 20 18.99 12.92 -9.10
C HIS A 20 17.78 12.58 -9.96
N TYR A 21 17.64 13.22 -11.12
CA TYR A 21 16.71 12.75 -12.14
C TYR A 21 17.31 11.58 -12.92
N ARG A 22 16.56 10.50 -13.10
CA ARG A 22 17.04 9.26 -13.76
C ARG A 22 16.13 8.77 -14.89
N GLY A 23 15.10 9.53 -15.29
CA GLY A 23 14.07 9.03 -16.20
C GLY A 23 13.38 7.77 -15.65
N TYR A 24 12.80 6.94 -16.52
CA TYR A 24 12.18 5.68 -16.08
C TYR A 24 13.25 4.62 -15.75
N THR A 25 13.37 4.23 -14.48
CA THR A 25 14.30 3.16 -14.07
C THR A 25 13.90 2.46 -12.76
N HIS A 26 14.15 1.16 -12.69
CA HIS A 26 14.00 0.33 -11.47
C HIS A 26 15.33 0.13 -10.72
N GLU A 27 16.43 0.71 -11.19
CA GLU A 27 17.76 0.57 -10.58
C GLU A 27 17.79 1.07 -9.14
N THR A 28 18.33 0.28 -8.21
CA THR A 28 18.50 0.72 -6.82
C THR A 28 19.74 1.61 -6.71
N CYS A 29 19.60 2.76 -6.05
CA CYS A 29 20.68 3.73 -5.86
C CYS A 29 20.82 4.07 -4.37
N ASP A 30 21.94 4.71 -4.00
CA ASP A 30 22.25 5.22 -2.66
C ASP A 30 21.77 6.67 -2.42
N TYR A 31 21.04 7.23 -3.38
CA TYR A 31 20.45 8.56 -3.35
C TYR A 31 18.96 8.52 -3.71
N TRP A 32 18.24 9.60 -3.39
CA TRP A 32 16.85 9.78 -3.85
C TRP A 32 16.82 10.08 -5.34
N LYS A 33 15.81 9.57 -6.04
CA LYS A 33 15.71 9.79 -7.48
C LYS A 33 14.31 10.19 -7.91
N ILE A 34 14.26 11.14 -8.83
CA ILE A 34 13.06 11.47 -9.59
C ILE A 34 13.03 10.57 -10.82
N VAL A 35 11.92 9.85 -10.99
CA VAL A 35 11.65 8.99 -12.15
C VAL A 35 10.32 9.38 -12.80
N THR A 36 10.15 9.02 -14.06
CA THR A 36 8.88 9.20 -14.76
C THR A 36 7.93 8.03 -14.46
N ASP A 37 6.65 8.33 -14.28
CA ASP A 37 5.59 7.33 -14.06
C ASP A 37 4.38 7.68 -14.93
N SER A 38 4.01 6.77 -15.83
CA SER A 38 2.90 6.97 -16.76
C SER A 38 1.51 6.80 -16.14
N SER A 39 1.44 6.35 -14.88
CA SER A 39 0.20 6.30 -14.11
C SER A 39 -0.15 7.63 -13.46
N LEU A 40 0.80 8.56 -13.40
CA LEU A 40 0.57 9.92 -12.91
C LEU A 40 -0.05 10.78 -14.01
N LEU A 41 -1.08 11.53 -13.64
CA LEU A 41 -1.78 12.44 -14.51
C LEU A 41 -1.46 13.87 -14.10
N VAL A 42 -1.00 14.65 -15.06
CA VAL A 42 -0.86 16.09 -14.94
C VAL A 42 -2.28 16.69 -14.84
N ASN A 43 -2.44 17.77 -14.06
CA ASN A 43 -3.72 18.50 -14.08
C ASN A 43 -3.93 19.20 -15.44
N ASP A 44 -5.10 19.77 -15.70
CA ASP A 44 -5.52 20.34 -17.00
C ASP A 44 -4.64 21.51 -17.54
N THR A 45 -3.54 21.87 -16.86
CA THR A 45 -2.58 22.88 -17.32
C THR A 45 -1.36 22.19 -17.96
N ASP A 46 -1.07 22.50 -19.23
CA ASP A 46 0.10 22.02 -19.99
C ASP A 46 1.47 22.40 -19.37
N GLU A 47 1.49 23.07 -18.22
CA GLU A 47 2.68 23.55 -17.51
C GLU A 47 3.02 22.72 -16.26
N ASP A 48 2.12 21.87 -15.78
CA ASP A 48 2.35 21.05 -14.58
C ASP A 48 3.28 19.86 -14.90
N LEU A 49 4.16 19.51 -13.95
CA LEU A 49 5.00 18.31 -14.03
C LEU A 49 4.55 17.28 -13.00
N CYS A 50 4.53 16.00 -13.39
CA CYS A 50 4.33 14.88 -12.49
C CYS A 50 5.51 13.93 -12.51
N PHE A 51 5.85 13.39 -11.34
CA PHE A 51 6.96 12.47 -11.18
C PHE A 51 6.78 11.55 -9.98
N GLU A 52 7.45 10.40 -10.02
CA GLU A 52 7.61 9.54 -8.86
C GLU A 52 8.96 9.85 -8.20
N LEU A 53 8.96 9.99 -6.88
CA LEU A 53 10.17 10.18 -6.09
C LEU A 53 10.46 8.89 -5.31
N VAL A 54 11.58 8.26 -5.64
CA VAL A 54 11.96 6.95 -5.10
C VAL A 54 13.14 7.11 -4.15
N SER A 55 13.02 6.52 -2.97
CA SER A 55 14.07 6.52 -1.95
C SER A 55 15.22 5.57 -2.30
N PRO A 56 16.43 5.79 -1.76
CA PRO A 56 17.37 4.69 -1.55
C PRO A 56 16.79 3.67 -0.56
N ILE A 57 17.49 2.57 -0.30
CA ILE A 57 17.09 1.64 0.77
C ILE A 57 17.19 2.38 2.12
N LEU A 58 16.04 2.64 2.73
CA LEU A 58 15.94 3.31 4.03
C LEU A 58 16.11 2.30 5.16
N GLN A 59 16.95 2.61 6.15
CA GLN A 59 17.26 1.72 7.25
C GLN A 59 17.03 2.40 8.59
N ASN A 60 16.25 1.73 9.46
CA ASN A 60 16.03 2.13 10.85
C ASN A 60 15.53 3.59 10.98
N GLU A 61 15.81 4.23 12.12
CA GLU A 61 15.44 5.63 12.35
C GLU A 61 16.17 6.62 11.43
N ASN A 62 17.37 6.29 10.95
CA ASN A 62 18.07 7.10 9.95
C ASN A 62 17.28 7.19 8.64
N GLY A 63 16.62 6.11 8.25
CA GLY A 63 15.70 6.07 7.12
C GLY A 63 14.52 7.02 7.28
N LEU A 64 13.93 7.08 8.48
CA LEU A 64 12.86 8.03 8.77
C LEU A 64 13.34 9.47 8.84
N VAL A 65 14.56 9.73 9.33
CA VAL A 65 15.19 11.05 9.25
C VAL A 65 15.38 11.49 7.80
N SER A 66 15.82 10.58 6.91
CA SER A 66 15.94 10.85 5.47
C SER A 66 14.58 11.18 4.84
N LEU A 67 13.54 10.40 5.15
CA LEU A 67 12.16 10.68 4.73
C LEU A 67 11.67 12.06 5.21
N ARG A 68 11.90 12.43 6.48
CA ARG A 68 11.52 13.74 7.02
C ARG A 68 12.18 14.90 6.30
N LYS A 69 13.46 14.77 5.97
CA LYS A 69 14.20 15.81 5.23
C LYS A 69 13.62 15.98 3.83
N ILE A 70 13.45 14.89 3.09
CA ILE A 70 12.99 15.00 1.70
C ILE A 70 11.56 15.54 1.63
N MET A 71 10.65 15.10 2.51
CA MET A 71 9.28 15.61 2.53
C MET A 71 9.22 17.10 2.91
N ASN A 72 10.07 17.55 3.83
CA ASN A 72 10.18 18.98 4.12
C ASN A 72 10.68 19.78 2.92
N ASN A 73 11.61 19.23 2.13
CA ASN A 73 12.12 19.88 0.92
C ASN A 73 11.06 19.94 -0.19
N ILE A 74 10.32 18.85 -0.41
CA ILE A 74 9.17 18.79 -1.33
C ILE A 74 8.14 19.87 -0.99
N ARG A 75 7.77 19.97 0.30
CA ARG A 75 6.85 21.00 0.80
C ARG A 75 7.36 22.42 0.55
N ARG A 76 8.67 22.67 0.78
CA ARG A 76 9.29 23.98 0.52
C ARG A 76 9.29 24.37 -0.95
N LEU A 77 9.37 23.39 -1.86
CA LEU A 77 9.27 23.61 -3.30
C LEU A 77 7.82 23.72 -3.79
N GLY A 78 6.82 23.59 -2.91
CA GLY A 78 5.41 23.67 -3.27
C GLY A 78 4.92 22.50 -4.12
N VAL A 79 5.60 21.35 -4.07
CA VAL A 79 5.15 20.13 -4.75
C VAL A 79 3.93 19.58 -4.00
N ALA A 80 2.84 19.39 -4.72
CA ALA A 80 1.57 18.87 -4.22
C ALA A 80 1.26 17.50 -4.82
N THR A 81 0.26 16.84 -4.24
CA THR A 81 -0.27 15.55 -4.69
C THR A 81 -1.67 15.71 -5.28
N ASN A 82 -2.03 14.85 -6.24
CA ASN A 82 -3.37 14.77 -6.79
C ASN A 82 -3.93 13.35 -6.72
N ALA A 83 -5.12 13.12 -7.28
CA ALA A 83 -5.80 11.83 -7.22
C ALA A 83 -5.04 10.67 -7.90
N SER A 84 -4.13 10.97 -8.83
CA SER A 84 -3.28 9.95 -9.47
C SER A 84 -2.10 9.53 -8.59
N CYS A 85 -1.68 10.37 -7.64
CA CYS A 85 -0.53 10.12 -6.77
C CYS A 85 -0.79 8.98 -5.77
N SER A 86 0.29 8.30 -5.38
CA SER A 86 0.28 7.26 -4.37
C SER A 86 1.57 7.23 -3.58
N PHE A 87 1.49 6.68 -2.36
CA PHE A 87 2.63 6.46 -1.50
C PHE A 87 2.84 4.96 -1.29
N HIS A 88 3.91 4.42 -1.86
CA HIS A 88 4.23 3.00 -1.80
C HIS A 88 5.27 2.71 -0.72
N VAL A 89 5.11 1.61 0.01
CA VAL A 89 6.10 1.13 0.98
C VAL A 89 6.59 -0.24 0.54
N HIS A 90 7.88 -0.34 0.22
CA HIS A 90 8.57 -1.59 -0.05
C HIS A 90 9.23 -2.09 1.23
N VAL A 91 8.88 -3.30 1.66
CA VAL A 91 9.52 -3.98 2.79
C VAL A 91 10.45 -5.06 2.25
N ASP A 92 11.70 -5.04 2.72
CA ASP A 92 12.73 -6.02 2.36
C ASP A 92 12.23 -7.45 2.58
N ALA A 93 12.28 -8.27 1.52
CA ALA A 93 11.88 -9.66 1.50
C ALA A 93 13.00 -10.56 0.94
N GLU A 94 14.26 -10.11 1.01
CA GLU A 94 15.42 -10.93 0.68
C GLU A 94 15.46 -12.20 1.53
N CYS A 95 16.08 -13.27 1.03
CA CYS A 95 16.06 -14.58 1.71
C CYS A 95 16.59 -14.56 3.16
N ASN A 96 17.49 -13.63 3.48
CA ASN A 96 18.08 -13.41 4.79
C ASN A 96 17.41 -12.30 5.62
N SER A 97 16.36 -11.65 5.10
CA SER A 97 15.61 -10.60 5.81
C SER A 97 14.66 -11.20 6.86
N GLU A 98 14.21 -10.38 7.83
CA GLU A 98 13.30 -10.83 8.90
C GLU A 98 11.99 -11.43 8.36
N ILE A 99 11.49 -10.95 7.21
CA ILE A 99 10.21 -11.40 6.65
C ILE A 99 10.36 -12.34 5.46
N GLY A 100 11.57 -12.50 4.92
CA GLY A 100 11.80 -13.14 3.63
C GLY A 100 11.69 -14.66 3.61
N SER A 101 11.44 -15.32 4.75
CA SER A 101 11.14 -16.76 4.77
C SER A 101 9.78 -17.05 4.10
N LEU A 102 9.60 -18.25 3.52
CA LEU A 102 8.31 -18.62 2.92
C LEU A 102 7.15 -18.53 3.93
N GLU A 103 7.38 -19.00 5.16
CA GLU A 103 6.36 -18.95 6.21
C GLU A 103 6.06 -17.51 6.65
N GLY A 104 7.07 -16.64 6.72
CA GLY A 104 6.85 -15.22 7.00
C GLY A 104 6.00 -14.55 5.92
N LEU A 105 6.32 -14.79 4.65
CA LEU A 105 5.57 -14.28 3.51
C LEU A 105 4.12 -14.81 3.46
N LYS A 106 3.90 -16.07 3.84
CA LYS A 106 2.54 -16.63 3.97
C LYS A 106 1.75 -15.92 5.06
N ARG A 107 2.33 -15.70 6.25
CA ARG A 107 1.66 -15.02 7.36
C ARG A 107 1.29 -13.58 6.98
N ILE A 108 2.19 -12.86 6.33
CA ILE A 108 1.91 -11.51 5.80
C ILE A 108 0.74 -11.56 4.80
N SER A 109 0.77 -12.49 3.85
CA SER A 109 -0.29 -12.65 2.84
C SER A 109 -1.65 -12.99 3.48
N GLN A 110 -1.66 -13.91 4.44
CA GLN A 110 -2.85 -14.32 5.19
C GLN A 110 -3.46 -13.17 5.99
N CYS A 111 -2.63 -12.45 6.77
CA CYS A 111 -3.08 -11.32 7.56
C CYS A 111 -3.58 -10.19 6.65
N PHE A 112 -2.84 -9.86 5.59
CA PHE A 112 -3.22 -8.78 4.68
C PHE A 112 -4.54 -9.07 3.98
N VAL A 113 -4.68 -10.29 3.42
CA VAL A 113 -5.94 -10.71 2.78
C VAL A 113 -7.08 -10.72 3.79
N SER A 114 -6.85 -11.05 5.06
CA SER A 114 -7.90 -11.08 6.08
C SER A 114 -8.29 -9.68 6.60
N LEU A 115 -7.36 -8.72 6.56
CA LEU A 115 -7.52 -7.37 7.10
C LEU A 115 -7.61 -6.28 6.03
N GLU A 116 -7.75 -6.64 4.75
CA GLU A 116 -7.74 -5.68 3.65
C GLU A 116 -8.79 -4.57 3.81
N ASN A 117 -9.97 -4.84 4.42
CA ASN A 117 -10.94 -3.76 4.66
C ASN A 117 -10.43 -2.79 5.72
N ALA A 118 -9.73 -3.26 6.76
CA ALA A 118 -9.15 -2.38 7.77
C ALA A 118 -8.11 -1.44 7.13
N PHE A 119 -7.21 -1.97 6.30
CA PHE A 119 -6.26 -1.16 5.52
C PHE A 119 -6.95 -0.11 4.64
N ASP A 120 -8.06 -0.46 3.99
CA ASP A 120 -8.85 0.51 3.22
C ASP A 120 -9.50 1.60 4.08
N MET A 121 -9.78 1.33 5.35
CA MET A 121 -10.35 2.33 6.25
C MET A 121 -9.30 3.32 6.74
N LEU A 122 -8.03 2.90 6.82
CA LEU A 122 -6.91 3.74 7.23
C LEU A 122 -6.52 4.80 6.19
N VAL A 123 -6.55 4.42 4.91
CA VAL A 123 -6.27 5.35 3.80
C VAL A 123 -7.40 6.37 3.74
N GLY A 124 -7.13 7.68 3.71
CA GLY A 124 -8.18 8.70 3.72
C GLY A 124 -9.28 8.46 2.67
N LEU A 125 -10.54 8.79 3.01
CA LEU A 125 -11.47 9.24 1.97
C LEU A 125 -10.80 10.49 1.45
N SER A 126 -10.40 10.55 0.19
CA SER A 126 -9.91 11.82 -0.37
C SER A 126 -10.90 12.90 0.05
N TRP A 127 -10.45 13.91 0.79
CA TRP A 127 -11.30 15.00 1.27
C TRP A 127 -11.99 15.73 0.09
N ASP A 128 -11.44 15.55 -1.11
CA ASP A 128 -12.13 15.81 -2.36
C ASP A 128 -12.89 14.56 -2.86
N LEU A 129 -14.10 14.37 -2.33
CA LEU A 129 -15.09 13.46 -2.89
C LEU A 129 -15.85 14.10 -4.07
N ARG A 130 -15.46 15.31 -4.51
CA ARG A 130 -16.18 16.09 -5.51
C ARG A 130 -15.56 16.08 -6.90
N SER A 131 -14.29 15.68 -7.09
CA SER A 131 -13.67 15.82 -8.42
C SER A 131 -13.34 14.57 -9.25
N THR A 132 -13.07 13.36 -8.73
CA THR A 132 -12.65 12.27 -9.67
C THR A 132 -13.12 10.84 -9.45
N GLY A 133 -13.74 10.47 -8.31
CA GLY A 133 -14.27 9.10 -8.14
C GLY A 133 -13.21 7.97 -8.17
N GLU A 134 -11.91 8.29 -8.15
CA GLU A 134 -10.82 7.32 -8.21
C GLU A 134 -10.10 7.17 -6.86
N GLY A 135 -10.86 6.96 -5.79
CA GLY A 135 -10.27 6.61 -4.49
C GLY A 135 -9.46 5.31 -4.58
N ARG A 136 -8.36 5.25 -3.83
CA ARG A 136 -7.51 4.03 -3.70
C ARG A 136 -8.07 3.01 -2.71
N ARG A 137 -9.11 3.40 -1.97
CA ARG A 137 -9.98 2.48 -1.27
C ARG A 137 -10.72 1.59 -2.26
N ALA A 138 -11.29 0.53 -1.74
CA ALA A 138 -12.11 -0.36 -2.51
C ALA A 138 -11.33 -1.05 -3.64
N ASN A 139 -11.93 -1.14 -4.82
CA ASN A 139 -11.36 -1.73 -6.03
C ASN A 139 -11.60 -0.83 -7.25
N SER A 140 -11.77 0.47 -7.01
CA SER A 140 -12.01 1.48 -8.04
C SER A 140 -10.75 1.74 -8.87
N ASN A 141 -9.57 1.64 -8.25
CA ASN A 141 -8.31 1.99 -8.89
C ASN A 141 -7.65 0.78 -9.56
N LYS A 142 -7.42 0.87 -10.87
CA LYS A 142 -6.81 -0.20 -11.68
C LYS A 142 -5.33 -0.47 -11.33
N PHE A 143 -4.65 0.48 -10.68
CA PHE A 143 -3.24 0.38 -10.30
C PHE A 143 -3.01 -0.23 -8.91
N CYS A 144 -4.07 -0.48 -8.13
CA CYS A 144 -4.01 -1.13 -6.81
C CYS A 144 -5.29 -1.92 -6.47
N ARG A 145 -5.61 -2.95 -7.26
CA ARG A 145 -6.79 -3.80 -7.04
C ARG A 145 -6.67 -4.66 -5.78
N SER A 146 -7.82 -5.07 -5.26
CA SER A 146 -7.89 -5.93 -4.07
C SER A 146 -7.20 -7.28 -4.31
N ASN A 147 -6.41 -7.75 -3.34
CA ASN A 147 -5.81 -9.09 -3.39
C ASN A 147 -6.88 -10.18 -3.24
N ARG A 148 -7.99 -9.92 -2.55
CA ARG A 148 -9.10 -10.89 -2.41
C ARG A 148 -9.72 -11.34 -3.74
N LEU A 149 -9.64 -10.53 -4.80
CA LEU A 149 -10.25 -10.88 -6.10
C LEU A 149 -9.65 -12.16 -6.71
N VAL A 150 -8.37 -12.45 -6.48
CA VAL A 150 -7.70 -13.65 -7.05
C VAL A 150 -8.23 -14.96 -6.45
N PHE A 151 -8.92 -14.88 -5.31
CA PHE A 151 -9.47 -16.04 -4.60
C PHE A 151 -10.94 -16.32 -4.91
N GLY A 152 -11.62 -15.47 -5.70
CA GLY A 152 -13.03 -15.64 -6.08
C GLY A 152 -13.98 -15.81 -4.88
N GLN A 153 -14.88 -16.79 -4.95
CA GLN A 153 -15.89 -17.08 -3.90
C GLN A 153 -15.34 -17.61 -2.58
N LYS A 154 -14.03 -17.88 -2.48
CA LYS A 154 -13.48 -18.56 -1.30
C LYS A 154 -13.77 -17.77 -0.03
N SER A 155 -14.15 -18.47 1.03
CA SER A 155 -14.26 -17.90 2.36
C SER A 155 -12.89 -17.50 2.91
N ASN A 156 -12.84 -16.66 3.95
CA ASN A 156 -11.63 -16.27 4.67
C ASN A 156 -10.83 -17.51 5.09
N ARG A 157 -11.50 -18.54 5.62
CA ARG A 157 -10.87 -19.83 5.99
C ARG A 157 -10.27 -20.53 4.77
N GLN A 158 -11.00 -20.64 3.67
CA GLN A 158 -10.49 -21.27 2.45
C GLN A 158 -9.32 -20.49 1.85
N ARG A 159 -9.34 -19.15 1.89
CA ARG A 159 -8.21 -18.31 1.47
C ARG A 159 -6.99 -18.55 2.33
N TRP A 160 -7.19 -18.59 3.64
CA TRP A 160 -6.15 -18.85 4.64
C TRP A 160 -5.46 -20.19 4.41
N GLU A 161 -6.26 -21.25 4.25
CA GLU A 161 -5.80 -22.62 4.00
C GLU A 161 -5.11 -22.74 2.64
N ASN A 162 -5.64 -22.08 1.60
CA ASN A 162 -5.00 -22.00 0.29
C ASN A 162 -3.59 -21.41 0.37
N ILE A 163 -3.40 -20.31 1.12
CA ILE A 163 -2.07 -19.70 1.30
C ILE A 163 -1.16 -20.62 2.13
N SER A 164 -1.69 -21.24 3.19
CA SER A 164 -0.94 -22.14 4.07
C SER A 164 -0.36 -23.35 3.30
N ALA A 165 -1.13 -23.90 2.35
CA ALA A 165 -0.77 -25.07 1.57
C ALA A 165 0.41 -24.85 0.59
N ILE A 166 0.79 -23.60 0.32
CA ILE A 166 1.83 -23.27 -0.65
C ILE A 166 3.20 -23.77 -0.20
N ARG A 167 4.05 -24.20 -1.14
CA ARG A 167 5.34 -24.84 -0.85
C ARG A 167 6.55 -24.10 -1.42
N SER A 168 6.36 -22.97 -2.11
CA SER A 168 7.46 -22.17 -2.66
C SER A 168 7.10 -20.68 -2.73
N LYS A 169 8.11 -19.81 -2.72
CA LYS A 169 7.94 -18.36 -2.90
C LYS A 169 7.26 -18.04 -4.23
N GLY A 170 7.69 -18.70 -5.31
CA GLY A 170 7.06 -18.54 -6.63
C GLY A 170 5.59 -18.94 -6.65
N GLY A 171 5.21 -20.02 -5.96
CA GLY A 171 3.81 -20.42 -5.81
C GLY A 171 2.98 -19.38 -5.05
N LEU A 172 3.57 -18.75 -4.03
CA LEU A 172 2.93 -17.68 -3.26
C LEU A 172 2.72 -16.43 -4.11
N VAL A 173 3.75 -16.00 -4.84
CA VAL A 173 3.63 -14.87 -5.77
C VAL A 173 2.58 -15.15 -6.83
N ASN A 174 2.53 -16.36 -7.39
CA ASN A 174 1.55 -16.71 -8.42
C ASN A 174 0.10 -16.71 -7.91
N ILE A 175 -0.17 -17.08 -6.65
CA ILE A 175 -1.53 -16.98 -6.11
C ILE A 175 -1.91 -15.53 -5.79
N MET A 176 -0.98 -14.73 -5.26
CA MET A 176 -1.24 -13.36 -4.79
C MET A 176 -1.25 -12.33 -5.93
N ASN A 177 -0.41 -12.55 -6.94
CA ASN A 177 -0.17 -11.70 -8.10
C ASN A 177 -0.12 -12.57 -9.38
N PRO A 178 -1.24 -13.21 -9.77
CA PRO A 178 -1.28 -14.15 -10.88
C PRO A 178 -0.82 -13.51 -12.19
N SER A 179 -0.10 -14.27 -13.01
CA SER A 179 0.46 -13.80 -14.28
C SER A 179 1.35 -12.54 -14.15
N GLY A 180 1.94 -12.31 -12.98
CA GLY A 180 2.76 -11.12 -12.73
C GLY A 180 1.96 -9.83 -12.56
N ASP A 181 0.67 -9.91 -12.19
CA ASP A 181 -0.19 -8.76 -11.92
C ASP A 181 0.30 -7.95 -10.70
N ARG A 182 1.17 -6.97 -10.97
CA ARG A 182 1.71 -6.03 -9.97
C ARG A 182 0.70 -5.02 -9.46
N TYR A 183 -0.45 -4.86 -10.10
CA TYR A 183 -1.43 -3.82 -9.77
C TYR A 183 -2.40 -4.29 -8.69
N ARG A 184 -1.83 -4.71 -7.56
CA ARG A 184 -2.53 -5.18 -6.36
C ARG A 184 -2.09 -4.38 -5.14
N LYS A 185 -2.96 -4.26 -4.14
CA LYS A 185 -2.62 -3.52 -2.92
C LYS A 185 -1.39 -4.09 -2.19
N LEU A 186 -1.28 -5.41 -2.13
CA LEU A 186 -0.05 -6.12 -1.80
C LEU A 186 0.55 -6.70 -3.08
N ASN A 187 1.66 -6.13 -3.55
CA ASN A 187 2.40 -6.61 -4.69
C ASN A 187 3.66 -7.35 -4.23
N MET A 188 3.77 -8.62 -4.59
CA MET A 188 4.90 -9.49 -4.25
C MET A 188 5.71 -9.90 -5.49
N THR A 189 5.42 -9.34 -6.66
CA THR A 189 6.06 -9.73 -7.94
C THR A 189 7.58 -9.55 -7.94
N ASN A 190 8.11 -8.62 -7.13
CA ASN A 190 9.55 -8.40 -7.00
C ASN A 190 10.28 -9.60 -6.38
N ILE A 191 9.61 -10.44 -5.58
CA ILE A 191 10.24 -11.61 -4.91
C ILE A 191 10.75 -12.65 -5.91
N THR A 192 10.12 -12.74 -7.09
CA THR A 192 10.50 -13.68 -8.16
C THR A 192 11.31 -13.03 -9.27
N LYS A 193 11.71 -11.76 -9.11
CA LYS A 193 12.50 -11.05 -10.10
C LYS A 193 13.96 -11.02 -9.69
N HIS A 194 14.85 -11.30 -10.64
CA HIS A 194 16.30 -11.32 -10.41
C HIS A 194 16.98 -9.98 -10.70
N ASP A 195 16.28 -9.04 -11.33
CA ASP A 195 16.80 -7.76 -11.80
C ASP A 195 16.62 -6.62 -10.78
N ARG A 196 16.09 -6.91 -9.59
CA ARG A 196 15.73 -5.92 -8.56
C ARG A 196 15.68 -6.58 -7.18
N PRO A 197 15.76 -5.80 -6.08
CA PRO A 197 15.62 -6.32 -4.73
C PRO A 197 14.26 -7.01 -4.49
N SER A 198 14.30 -8.14 -3.77
CA SER A 198 13.12 -8.86 -3.32
C SER A 198 12.38 -8.04 -2.27
N THR A 199 11.14 -7.67 -2.56
CA THR A 199 10.33 -6.82 -1.66
C THR A 199 8.86 -7.19 -1.67
N CYS A 200 8.19 -6.97 -0.54
CA CYS A 200 6.73 -6.85 -0.45
C CYS A 200 6.36 -5.37 -0.58
N GLU A 201 5.62 -5.00 -1.62
CA GLU A 201 5.20 -3.63 -1.89
C GLU A 201 3.74 -3.39 -1.50
N PHE A 202 3.50 -2.41 -0.63
CA PHE A 202 2.17 -1.95 -0.23
C PHE A 202 1.78 -0.71 -1.04
N ARG A 203 0.69 -0.82 -1.81
CA ARG A 203 0.30 0.13 -2.86
C ARG A 203 -1.01 0.87 -2.58
N ASN A 204 -1.66 0.64 -1.45
CA ASN A 204 -3.02 1.12 -1.18
C ASN A 204 -3.10 2.59 -0.71
N HIS A 205 -2.03 3.19 -0.22
CA HIS A 205 -2.06 4.58 0.26
C HIS A 205 -2.08 5.59 -0.89
N GLY A 206 -2.84 6.67 -0.72
CA GLY A 206 -2.85 7.83 -1.62
C GLY A 206 -1.56 8.63 -1.57
N GLY A 207 -1.45 9.65 -2.44
CA GLY A 207 -0.44 10.69 -2.27
C GLY A 207 -0.49 11.27 -0.86
N VAL A 208 0.67 11.58 -0.30
CA VAL A 208 0.80 12.07 1.06
C VAL A 208 1.69 13.32 1.07
N GLU A 209 1.14 14.40 1.62
CA GLU A 209 1.87 15.66 1.83
C GLU A 209 2.21 15.86 3.31
N ASP A 210 1.39 15.31 4.21
CA ASP A 210 1.62 15.38 5.64
C ASP A 210 2.72 14.42 6.09
N LEU A 211 3.73 14.97 6.76
CA LEU A 211 4.89 14.20 7.20
C LEU A 211 4.53 13.18 8.29
N GLN A 212 3.61 13.52 9.20
CA GLN A 212 3.23 12.62 10.28
C GLN A 212 2.45 11.43 9.74
N GLU A 213 1.57 11.65 8.76
CA GLU A 213 0.85 10.58 8.05
C GLU A 213 1.79 9.65 7.31
N ALA A 214 2.77 10.19 6.57
CA ALA A 214 3.75 9.36 5.88
C ALA A 214 4.59 8.50 6.84
N GLU A 215 5.09 9.09 7.93
CA GLU A 215 5.86 8.36 8.94
C GLU A 215 5.00 7.31 9.66
N ALA A 216 3.78 7.66 10.07
CA ALA A 216 2.85 6.74 10.70
C ALA A 216 2.51 5.57 9.79
N TRP A 217 2.31 5.82 8.48
CA TRP A 217 2.06 4.78 7.49
C TRP A 217 3.24 3.82 7.35
N VAL A 218 4.47 4.33 7.19
CA VAL A 218 5.68 3.50 7.12
C VAL A 218 5.81 2.63 8.39
N ARG A 219 5.64 3.22 9.58
CA ARG A 219 5.73 2.49 10.85
C ARG A 219 4.64 1.42 10.98
N LEU A 220 3.42 1.71 10.54
CA LEU A 220 2.31 0.75 10.56
C LEU A 220 2.61 -0.46 9.67
N ILE A 221 3.07 -0.23 8.44
CA ILE A 221 3.40 -1.30 7.49
C ILE A 221 4.56 -2.17 7.99
N LEU A 222 5.62 -1.55 8.52
CA LEU A 222 6.74 -2.29 9.08
C LEU A 222 6.31 -3.13 10.29
N ARG A 223 5.58 -2.55 11.25
CA ARG A 223 5.10 -3.30 12.43
C ARG A 223 4.15 -4.43 12.05
N PHE A 224 3.22 -4.19 11.12
CA PHE A 224 2.34 -5.21 10.58
C PHE A 224 3.13 -6.40 10.03
N CYS A 225 4.11 -6.15 9.15
CA CYS A 225 4.93 -7.22 8.57
C CYS A 225 5.74 -7.97 9.63
N LEU A 226 6.45 -7.25 10.51
CA LEU A 226 7.30 -7.85 11.53
C LEU A 226 6.50 -8.70 12.52
N ASN A 227 5.36 -8.21 12.98
CA ASN A 227 4.55 -8.94 13.96
C ASN A 227 3.76 -10.10 13.34
N ALA A 228 3.35 -9.97 12.07
CA ALA A 228 2.79 -11.11 11.32
C ALA A 228 3.78 -12.28 11.26
N VAL A 229 5.07 -11.99 11.15
CA VAL A 229 6.09 -13.05 11.15
C VAL A 229 6.37 -13.56 12.56
N LYS A 230 6.56 -12.67 13.54
CA LYS A 230 7.01 -13.02 14.90
C LYS A 230 5.92 -13.66 15.77
N SER A 231 4.66 -13.29 15.59
CA SER A 231 3.57 -13.74 16.47
C SER A 231 2.56 -14.61 15.71
N GLU A 232 2.64 -15.92 15.91
CA GLU A 232 1.70 -16.87 15.31
C GLU A 232 0.28 -16.69 15.85
N SER A 233 0.14 -16.43 17.15
CA SER A 233 -1.15 -16.21 17.80
C SER A 233 -1.82 -14.93 17.29
N ALA A 234 -1.08 -13.81 17.21
CA ALA A 234 -1.62 -12.55 16.70
C ALA A 234 -1.98 -12.66 15.20
N SER A 235 -1.17 -13.40 14.43
CA SER A 235 -1.49 -13.69 13.03
C SER A 235 -2.76 -14.52 12.92
N ALA A 236 -2.88 -15.61 13.68
CA ALA A 236 -4.07 -16.46 13.68
C ALA A 236 -5.34 -15.70 14.09
N ALA A 237 -5.23 -14.72 14.99
CA ALA A 237 -6.34 -13.83 15.36
C ALA A 237 -6.88 -12.97 14.19
N CYS A 238 -6.09 -12.80 13.12
CA CYS A 238 -6.54 -12.12 11.91
C CYS A 238 -7.53 -12.97 11.09
N LEU A 239 -7.64 -14.28 11.32
CA LEU A 239 -8.61 -15.15 10.65
C LEU A 239 -10.01 -14.94 11.22
N LEU A 240 -10.66 -13.89 10.74
CA LEU A 240 -11.97 -13.47 11.22
C LEU A 240 -13.15 -14.20 10.51
N PRO A 241 -14.27 -14.46 11.23
CA PRO A 241 -15.50 -14.99 10.64
C PRO A 241 -16.03 -14.19 9.45
N GLU A 242 -16.84 -14.85 8.63
CA GLU A 242 -17.43 -14.27 7.41
C GLU A 242 -18.43 -13.12 7.65
N ASN A 243 -18.92 -12.94 8.86
CA ASN A 243 -19.85 -11.87 9.21
C ASN A 243 -19.19 -10.77 10.05
N SER A 244 -17.87 -10.80 10.22
CA SER A 244 -17.13 -9.82 11.02
C SER A 244 -17.29 -8.40 10.48
N SER A 245 -17.43 -7.44 11.39
CA SER A 245 -17.56 -6.02 11.08
C SER A 245 -16.21 -5.41 10.69
N CYS A 246 -16.24 -4.20 10.10
CA CYS A 246 -15.02 -3.43 9.87
C CYS A 246 -14.29 -3.08 11.18
N GLU A 247 -15.03 -2.89 12.29
CA GLU A 247 -14.46 -2.66 13.62
C GLU A 247 -13.69 -3.88 14.11
N SER A 248 -14.20 -5.09 13.89
CA SER A 248 -13.48 -6.33 14.22
C SER A 248 -12.20 -6.48 13.39
N GLU A 249 -12.24 -6.19 12.08
CA GLU A 249 -11.02 -6.18 11.25
C GLU A 249 -10.03 -5.10 11.73
N MET A 250 -10.50 -3.92 12.15
CA MET A 250 -9.65 -2.85 12.66
C MET A 250 -8.98 -3.21 13.99
N SER A 251 -9.75 -3.78 14.92
CA SER A 251 -9.23 -4.25 16.21
C SER A 251 -8.18 -5.35 16.03
N ALA A 252 -8.43 -6.31 15.14
CA ALA A 252 -7.46 -7.34 14.80
C ALA A 252 -6.17 -6.76 14.18
N LEU A 253 -6.29 -5.74 13.33
CA LEU A 253 -5.13 -5.05 12.75
C LEU A 253 -4.28 -4.37 13.83
N PHE A 254 -4.87 -3.61 14.75
CA PHE A 254 -4.10 -2.91 15.78
C PHE A 254 -3.59 -3.83 16.89
N HIS A 255 -4.31 -4.91 17.18
CA HIS A 255 -3.77 -6.01 17.99
C HIS A 255 -2.50 -6.61 17.37
N LEU A 256 -2.51 -6.85 16.05
CA LEU A 256 -1.33 -7.34 15.33
C LEU A 256 -0.21 -6.30 15.27
N VAL A 257 -0.51 -5.03 14.98
CA VAL A 257 0.49 -3.94 14.93
C VAL A 257 1.11 -3.67 16.29
N GLY A 258 0.37 -3.86 17.39
CA GLY A 258 0.86 -3.77 18.76
C GLY A 258 1.45 -2.39 19.08
N CYS A 259 0.78 -1.31 18.67
CA CYS A 259 1.23 0.06 18.91
C CYS A 259 0.05 1.00 19.14
N GLU A 260 -0.22 1.30 20.42
CA GLU A 260 -1.33 2.18 20.83
C GLU A 260 -1.24 3.58 20.20
N GLY A 261 -0.03 4.14 20.05
CA GLY A 261 0.15 5.44 19.42
C GLY A 261 -0.29 5.48 17.94
N LEU A 262 -0.09 4.39 17.20
CA LEU A 262 -0.58 4.28 15.82
C LEU A 262 -2.10 4.07 15.78
N GLU A 263 -2.65 3.31 16.72
CA GLU A 263 -4.09 3.13 16.84
C GLU A 263 -4.80 4.46 17.15
N GLN A 264 -4.27 5.22 18.11
CA GLN A 264 -4.74 6.56 18.45
C GLN A 264 -4.73 7.47 17.22
N PHE A 265 -3.59 7.55 16.53
CA PHE A 265 -3.41 8.40 15.34
C PHE A 265 -4.38 8.06 14.22
N PHE A 266 -4.56 6.77 13.92
CA PHE A 266 -5.34 6.33 12.77
C PHE A 266 -6.83 6.19 13.06
N VAL A 267 -7.23 5.79 14.26
CA VAL A 267 -8.63 5.46 14.58
C VAL A 267 -9.31 6.60 15.31
N VAL A 268 -8.69 7.06 16.40
CA VAL A 268 -9.31 8.00 17.33
C VAL A 268 -9.21 9.42 16.80
N ASP A 269 -8.01 9.87 16.43
CA ASP A 269 -7.77 11.23 15.95
C ASP A 269 -8.50 11.50 14.62
N ARG A 270 -8.62 10.46 13.77
CA ARG A 270 -9.39 10.51 12.51
C ARG A 270 -10.88 10.26 12.69
N ARG A 271 -11.35 9.96 13.91
CA ARG A 271 -12.76 9.68 14.25
C ARG A 271 -13.41 8.64 13.32
N LEU A 272 -12.69 7.55 13.02
CA LEU A 272 -13.10 6.57 12.00
C LEU A 272 -14.45 5.88 12.27
N PHE A 273 -14.94 5.88 13.51
CA PHE A 273 -16.23 5.27 13.86
C PHE A 273 -17.23 6.27 14.43
N SER A 274 -17.03 7.58 14.19
CA SER A 274 -18.05 8.58 14.47
C SER A 274 -19.24 8.44 13.49
N THR A 275 -20.45 8.60 14.01
CA THR A 275 -21.74 8.12 13.47
C THR A 275 -22.14 8.59 12.06
N ASP A 276 -21.37 9.44 11.40
CA ASP A 276 -21.82 10.15 10.19
C ASP A 276 -20.99 9.99 8.90
N ARG A 277 -19.87 9.25 8.85
CA ARG A 277 -18.95 9.44 7.69
C ARG A 277 -18.33 8.26 6.94
N LEU A 278 -18.54 6.99 7.28
CA LEU A 278 -17.76 5.92 6.62
C LEU A 278 -18.62 4.79 6.05
N HIS A 279 -19.19 5.04 4.87
CA HIS A 279 -19.68 3.98 3.99
C HIS A 279 -18.69 3.75 2.84
N ASN A 280 -17.82 2.74 2.95
CA ASN A 280 -17.06 2.28 1.81
C ASN A 280 -18.02 1.69 0.76
N ARG A 281 -18.10 2.31 -0.42
CA ARG A 281 -18.88 1.79 -1.56
C ARG A 281 -17.93 1.16 -2.57
N TRP A 282 -17.96 -0.16 -2.67
CA TRP A 282 -17.15 -0.96 -3.59
C TRP A 282 -17.91 -1.16 -4.89
N LYS A 283 -17.27 -1.02 -6.06
CA LYS A 283 -17.97 -1.09 -7.36
C LYS A 283 -17.34 -2.14 -8.27
N CYS A 284 -18.16 -2.95 -8.93
CA CYS A 284 -17.69 -3.82 -10.02
C CYS A 284 -17.38 -2.99 -11.26
N GLN A 285 -16.18 -3.14 -11.82
CA GLN A 285 -15.78 -2.34 -12.99
C GLN A 285 -16.51 -2.72 -14.28
N ARG A 286 -17.02 -3.96 -14.37
CA ARG A 286 -17.67 -4.46 -15.58
C ARG A 286 -19.17 -4.18 -15.67
N CYS A 287 -19.89 -4.27 -14.55
CA CYS A 287 -21.35 -4.07 -14.52
C CYS A 287 -21.81 -2.94 -13.59
N HIS A 288 -20.87 -2.27 -12.92
CA HIS A 288 -21.12 -1.10 -12.09
C HIS A 288 -21.98 -1.31 -10.83
N LYS A 289 -22.32 -2.56 -10.46
CA LYS A 289 -22.98 -2.90 -9.19
C LYS A 289 -22.13 -2.49 -7.97
N VAL A 290 -22.79 -1.98 -6.93
CA VAL A 290 -22.15 -1.47 -5.70
C VAL A 290 -22.29 -2.47 -4.54
N PHE A 291 -21.26 -2.57 -3.70
CA PHE A 291 -21.12 -3.48 -2.56
C PHE A 291 -20.61 -2.74 -1.32
N LYS A 292 -20.91 -3.29 -0.15
CA LYS A 292 -20.53 -2.69 1.14
C LYS A 292 -19.08 -2.99 1.56
N ASN A 293 -18.46 -4.03 1.00
CA ASN A 293 -17.08 -4.45 1.33
C ASN A 293 -16.41 -5.19 0.15
N CYS A 294 -15.08 -5.37 0.17
CA CYS A 294 -14.34 -6.11 -0.88
C CYS A 294 -14.85 -7.54 -1.04
N ARG A 295 -15.35 -8.12 0.05
CA ARG A 295 -15.69 -9.53 0.09
C ARG A 295 -16.90 -9.82 -0.79
N SER A 296 -17.95 -9.03 -0.62
CA SER A 296 -19.14 -9.10 -1.46
C SER A 296 -18.81 -8.76 -2.93
N LEU A 297 -17.85 -7.86 -3.18
CA LEU A 297 -17.39 -7.58 -4.54
C LEU A 297 -16.67 -8.79 -5.17
N ALA A 298 -15.74 -9.43 -4.45
CA ALA A 298 -15.02 -10.61 -4.94
C ALA A 298 -15.98 -11.77 -5.25
N GLN A 299 -16.96 -11.98 -4.37
CA GLN A 299 -18.05 -12.94 -4.58
C GLN A 299 -18.92 -12.56 -5.79
N HIS A 300 -19.16 -11.29 -6.04
CA HIS A 300 -19.87 -10.90 -7.25
C HIS A 300 -19.04 -11.16 -8.52
N CYS A 301 -17.79 -10.71 -8.56
CA CYS A 301 -16.96 -10.82 -9.76
C CYS A 301 -16.73 -12.27 -10.18
N SER A 302 -16.47 -13.16 -9.22
CA SER A 302 -16.29 -14.57 -9.55
C SER A 302 -17.59 -15.26 -9.97
N ALA A 303 -18.75 -14.87 -9.44
CA ALA A 303 -20.04 -15.48 -9.82
C ALA A 303 -20.44 -15.13 -11.26
N LEU A 304 -20.12 -13.90 -11.71
CA LEU A 304 -20.45 -13.42 -13.05
C LEU A 304 -19.28 -13.46 -14.04
N ARG A 305 -18.11 -13.97 -13.62
CA ARG A 305 -16.85 -13.95 -14.39
C ARG A 305 -16.48 -12.55 -14.89
N HIS A 306 -16.59 -11.57 -13.99
CA HIS A 306 -16.23 -10.17 -14.22
C HIS A 306 -14.80 -9.84 -13.85
#